data_AF-A0A1I4QBD4-F1
#
_entry.id   AF-A0A1I4QBD4-F1
#
_cell.length_a   1.000
_cell.length_b   1.000
_cell.length_c   1.000
_cell.angle_alpha   90.00
_cell.angle_beta   90.00
_cell.angle_gamma   90.00
#
_symmetry.space_group_name_H-M   'P 1'
#
loop_
_entity.id
_entity.type
_entity.pdbx_description
1 polymer ?
#
loop_
_entity_poly.entity_id
_entity_poly.type
_entity_poly.pdbx_seq_one_letter_code
_entity_poly.pdbx_strand_id
1 'polypeptide(L)'
;MDAQPLRPQHLLYLWERRTLHIALIDQPVELEPAAALLAVSLGGALQYQTVGMPAPKASVSLLLAPGSRVALAPGADGAGIATCYLDALGQDYSLLAGQMVAQANGTYCELPREEAFQALFLELQQRPLSSSEAYQRLEAMINPYRTHYAERDSRVDAAVTLIRNSVQENLSVDVLAGAVNLSVPRLVQLFREQVGVPIRRYRQWHRLYVTAENIAGGQSLTDAAIGAGFTDSAHFSHTFRTILGVRPSDIFAAPDQVRIIIAKRQG
;
A
#
# COMPACT_ATOMS: atom_id res chain seq x y z
N MET A 1 -17.15 22.50 26.10
CA MET A 1 -17.74 21.89 24.89
C MET A 1 -16.58 21.73 23.94
N ASP A 2 -15.80 20.67 24.13
CA ASP A 2 -14.59 20.45 23.33
C ASP A 2 -15.03 20.12 21.92
N ALA A 3 -14.62 20.96 20.97
CA ALA A 3 -14.83 20.70 19.55
C ALA A 3 -14.19 19.35 19.23
N GLN A 4 -15.02 18.37 18.88
CA GLN A 4 -14.54 17.06 18.47
C GLN A 4 -13.63 17.28 17.26
N PRO A 5 -12.36 16.85 17.30
CA PRO A 5 -11.41 17.13 16.23
C PRO A 5 -12.00 16.61 14.92
N LEU A 6 -11.93 17.43 13.87
CA LEU A 6 -12.42 17.09 12.54
C LEU A 6 -11.78 15.77 12.10
N ARG A 7 -12.60 14.81 11.70
CA ARG A 7 -12.15 13.52 11.16
C ARG A 7 -11.35 13.80 9.87
N PRO A 8 -10.08 13.38 9.77
CA PRO A 8 -9.31 13.62 8.56
C PRO A 8 -9.93 12.83 7.39
N GLN A 9 -9.95 13.44 6.20
CA GLN A 9 -10.43 12.77 4.99
C GLN A 9 -9.51 11.59 4.64
N HIS A 10 -8.21 11.75 4.89
CA HIS A 10 -7.18 10.74 4.67
C HIS A 10 -6.39 10.51 5.96
N LEU A 11 -6.28 9.24 6.37
CA LEU A 11 -5.39 8.81 7.45
C LEU A 11 -4.39 7.83 6.88
N LEU A 12 -3.10 8.15 6.97
CA LEU A 12 -2.02 7.31 6.49
C LEU A 12 -1.16 6.83 7.66
N TYR A 13 -0.99 5.52 7.80
CA TYR A 13 0.06 4.93 8.62
C TYR A 13 1.18 4.42 7.72
N LEU A 14 2.39 4.88 7.98
CA LEU A 14 3.59 4.49 7.24
C LEU A 14 4.47 3.60 8.12
N TRP A 15 4.62 2.34 7.73
CA TRP A 15 5.50 1.36 8.35
C TRP A 15 6.44 0.76 7.30
N GLU A 16 7.59 0.25 7.74
CA GLU A 16 8.58 -0.33 6.84
C GLU A 16 8.01 -1.48 5.99
N ARG A 17 7.15 -2.32 6.60
CA ARG A 17 6.52 -3.46 5.93
C ARG A 17 5.19 -3.13 5.25
N ARG A 18 4.47 -2.09 5.70
CA ARG A 18 3.08 -1.84 5.29
C ARG A 18 2.77 -0.37 5.22
N THR A 19 1.90 0.00 4.29
CA THR A 19 1.27 1.33 4.25
C THR A 19 -0.23 1.16 4.32
N LEU A 20 -0.85 1.66 5.39
CA LEU A 20 -2.31 1.67 5.53
C LEU A 20 -2.81 3.09 5.24
N HIS A 21 -3.70 3.19 4.27
CA HIS A 21 -4.41 4.42 3.92
C HIS A 21 -5.90 4.21 4.12
N ILE A 22 -6.50 4.97 5.03
CA ILE A 22 -7.94 4.98 5.27
C ILE A 22 -8.49 6.28 4.69
N ALA A 23 -9.41 6.17 3.73
CA ALA A 23 -9.92 7.32 2.99
C ALA A 23 -11.43 7.28 2.86
N LEU A 24 -12.06 8.46 2.93
CA LEU A 24 -13.40 8.64 2.39
C LEU A 24 -13.27 8.81 0.87
N ILE A 25 -13.38 7.71 0.14
CA ILE A 25 -13.46 7.75 -1.32
C ILE A 25 -14.92 7.96 -1.69
N ASP A 26 -15.23 9.05 -2.38
CA ASP A 26 -16.56 9.40 -2.87
C ASP A 26 -16.73 9.11 -4.37
N GLN A 27 -15.61 8.93 -5.09
CA GLN A 27 -15.58 8.71 -6.53
C GLN A 27 -14.85 7.42 -6.90
N PRO A 28 -15.24 6.75 -8.01
CA PRO A 28 -14.48 5.61 -8.52
C PRO A 28 -13.03 5.97 -8.82
N VAL A 29 -12.11 5.08 -8.47
CA VAL A 29 -10.68 5.20 -8.72
C VAL A 29 -10.18 4.00 -9.52
N GLU A 30 -9.25 4.25 -10.43
CA GLU A 30 -8.55 3.19 -11.16
C GLU A 30 -7.11 3.16 -10.72
N LEU A 31 -6.63 2.01 -10.26
CA LEU A 31 -5.26 1.88 -9.78
C LEU A 31 -4.63 0.56 -10.21
N GLU A 32 -3.31 0.56 -10.18
CA GLU A 32 -2.47 -0.59 -10.49
C GLU A 32 -1.37 -0.65 -9.42
N PRO A 33 -1.66 -1.25 -8.23
CA PRO A 33 -0.73 -1.30 -7.12
C PRO A 33 0.63 -1.84 -7.52
N ALA A 34 1.69 -1.33 -6.89
CA ALA A 34 3.03 -1.86 -7.04
C ALA A 34 3.44 -2.79 -5.88
N ALA A 35 2.57 -2.93 -4.89
CA ALA A 35 2.61 -3.90 -3.81
C ALA A 35 1.27 -4.64 -3.75
N ALA A 36 1.20 -5.76 -3.03
CA ALA A 36 -0.07 -6.43 -2.82
C ALA A 36 -0.99 -5.51 -2.03
N LEU A 37 -2.28 -5.50 -2.37
CA LEU A 37 -3.25 -4.57 -1.81
C LEU A 37 -4.40 -5.35 -1.17
N LEU A 38 -4.62 -5.12 0.12
CA LEU A 38 -5.89 -5.44 0.79
C LEU A 38 -6.75 -4.18 0.84
N ALA A 39 -7.88 -4.17 0.14
CA ALA A 39 -8.91 -3.14 0.24
C ALA A 39 -10.07 -3.66 1.08
N VAL A 40 -10.60 -2.83 1.99
CA VAL A 40 -11.75 -3.14 2.85
C VAL A 40 -12.69 -1.94 2.84
N SER A 41 -13.95 -2.17 2.50
CA SER A 41 -14.99 -1.16 2.58
C SER A 41 -15.27 -0.82 4.04
N LEU A 42 -15.49 0.47 4.31
CA LEU A 42 -15.83 0.96 5.66
C LEU A 42 -17.33 0.99 5.92
N GLY A 43 -18.14 0.62 4.92
CA GLY A 43 -19.60 0.53 5.00
C GLY A 43 -20.13 -0.64 4.19
N GLY A 44 -21.04 -0.38 3.26
CA GLY A 44 -21.57 -1.36 2.31
C GLY A 44 -20.51 -1.85 1.34
N ALA A 45 -20.77 -2.99 0.68
CA ALA A 45 -19.83 -3.59 -0.26
C ALA A 45 -19.35 -2.60 -1.33
N LEU A 46 -18.03 -2.52 -1.52
CA LEU A 46 -17.42 -1.75 -2.60
C LEU A 46 -17.67 -2.47 -3.93
N GLN A 47 -17.70 -1.71 -5.02
CA GLN A 47 -17.69 -2.28 -6.36
C GLN A 47 -16.26 -2.36 -6.85
N TYR A 48 -15.90 -3.48 -7.47
CA TYR A 48 -14.60 -3.65 -8.11
C TYR A 48 -14.73 -4.29 -9.48
N GLN A 49 -13.80 -3.94 -10.37
CA GLN A 49 -13.64 -4.59 -11.66
C GLN A 49 -12.16 -4.70 -12.00
N THR A 50 -11.67 -5.94 -12.16
CA THR A 50 -10.32 -6.21 -12.65
C THR A 50 -10.34 -6.55 -14.13
N VAL A 51 -9.16 -6.54 -14.76
CA VAL A 51 -9.01 -6.85 -16.19
C VAL A 51 -9.55 -8.25 -16.50
N GLY A 52 -10.41 -8.34 -17.51
CA GLY A 52 -11.03 -9.61 -17.95
C GLY A 52 -12.35 -9.94 -17.26
N MET A 53 -12.80 -9.16 -16.27
CA MET A 53 -14.15 -9.30 -15.72
C MET A 53 -15.20 -8.68 -16.67
N PRO A 54 -16.30 -9.40 -16.98
CA PRO A 54 -17.32 -8.90 -17.91
C PRO A 54 -18.15 -7.75 -17.34
N ALA A 55 -18.27 -7.66 -16.00
CA ALA A 55 -18.98 -6.63 -15.28
C ALA A 55 -18.37 -6.44 -13.88
N PRO A 56 -18.57 -5.27 -13.23
CA PRO A 56 -18.19 -5.07 -11.84
C PRO A 56 -18.86 -6.08 -10.89
N LYS A 57 -18.18 -6.39 -9.79
CA LYS A 57 -18.70 -7.19 -8.67
C LYS A 57 -18.66 -6.42 -7.37
N ALA A 58 -19.50 -6.82 -6.43
CA ALA A 58 -19.54 -6.27 -5.09
C ALA A 58 -18.76 -7.18 -4.11
N SER A 59 -17.98 -6.60 -3.20
CA SER A 59 -17.49 -7.31 -2.01
C SER A 59 -17.14 -6.31 -0.90
N VAL A 60 -17.08 -6.74 0.35
CA VAL A 60 -16.61 -5.90 1.46
C VAL A 60 -15.09 -5.84 1.48
N SER A 61 -14.40 -6.94 1.15
CA SER A 61 -12.95 -6.98 1.07
C SER A 61 -12.44 -7.52 -0.26
N LEU A 62 -11.26 -7.05 -0.65
CA LEU A 62 -10.59 -7.40 -1.88
C LEU A 62 -9.09 -7.51 -1.64
N LEU A 63 -8.47 -8.61 -2.05
CA LEU A 63 -7.02 -8.78 -2.06
C LEU A 63 -6.53 -8.94 -3.49
N LEU A 64 -5.55 -8.12 -3.84
CA LEU A 64 -4.99 -8.02 -5.18
C LEU A 64 -3.49 -8.29 -5.17
N ALA A 65 -3.03 -9.09 -6.13
CA ALA A 65 -1.62 -9.25 -6.39
C ALA A 65 -0.96 -7.94 -6.85
N PRO A 66 0.33 -7.71 -6.58
CA PRO A 66 1.09 -6.59 -7.13
C PRO A 66 0.95 -6.52 -8.66
N GLY A 67 0.73 -5.32 -9.19
CA GLY A 67 0.59 -5.05 -10.63
C GLY A 67 -0.81 -5.31 -11.20
N SER A 68 -1.77 -5.76 -10.39
CA SER A 68 -3.16 -5.95 -10.82
C SER A 68 -3.83 -4.62 -11.09
N ARG A 69 -4.38 -4.41 -12.30
CA ARG A 69 -5.20 -3.23 -12.59
C ARG A 69 -6.63 -3.45 -12.12
N VAL A 70 -7.16 -2.51 -11.34
CA VAL A 70 -8.50 -2.56 -10.76
C VAL A 70 -9.17 -1.19 -10.82
N ALA A 71 -10.46 -1.16 -11.14
CA ALA A 71 -11.35 -0.06 -10.83
C ALA A 71 -12.06 -0.36 -9.50
N LEU A 72 -12.02 0.57 -8.55
CA LEU A 72 -12.73 0.49 -7.27
C LEU A 72 -13.72 1.64 -7.17
N ALA A 73 -14.94 1.37 -6.73
CA ALA A 73 -15.90 2.39 -6.37
C ALA A 73 -16.42 2.13 -4.94
N PRO A 74 -16.61 3.19 -4.14
CA PRO A 74 -17.11 3.05 -2.77
C PRO A 74 -18.51 2.43 -2.75
N GLY A 75 -18.88 1.87 -1.59
CA GLY A 75 -20.25 1.47 -1.33
C GLY A 75 -21.19 2.68 -1.40
N ALA A 76 -22.47 2.42 -1.69
CA ALA A 76 -23.49 3.47 -1.89
C ALA A 76 -23.75 4.36 -0.64
N ASP A 77 -23.26 3.93 0.53
CA ASP A 77 -23.36 4.66 1.79
C ASP A 77 -22.24 5.69 2.03
N GLY A 78 -21.24 5.75 1.14
CA GLY A 78 -20.18 6.75 1.18
C GLY A 78 -19.23 6.64 2.38
N ALA A 79 -19.20 5.47 3.06
CA ALA A 79 -18.42 5.28 4.27
C ALA A 79 -16.89 5.27 4.04
N GLY A 80 -16.44 5.14 2.78
CA GLY A 80 -15.05 5.13 2.38
C GLY A 80 -14.46 3.73 2.20
N ILE A 81 -13.17 3.69 1.86
CA ILE A 81 -12.39 2.45 1.64
C ILE A 81 -11.06 2.59 2.39
N ALA A 82 -10.70 1.55 3.14
CA ALA A 82 -9.35 1.36 3.65
C ALA A 82 -8.54 0.53 2.66
N THR A 83 -7.34 0.99 2.34
CA THR A 83 -6.38 0.31 1.47
C THR A 83 -5.09 0.06 2.25
N CYS A 84 -4.68 -1.21 2.35
CA CYS A 84 -3.44 -1.60 2.98
C CYS A 84 -2.51 -2.20 1.93
N TYR A 85 -1.46 -1.47 1.59
CA TYR A 85 -0.35 -1.95 0.80
C TYR A 85 0.54 -2.82 1.70
N LEU A 86 0.62 -4.09 1.36
CA LEU A 86 1.22 -5.15 2.15
C LEU A 86 2.74 -5.26 1.90
N ASP A 87 3.38 -6.21 2.59
CA ASP A 87 4.82 -6.41 2.46
C ASP A 87 5.28 -6.72 1.02
N ALA A 88 6.49 -6.25 0.71
CA ALA A 88 7.05 -6.35 -0.62
C ALA A 88 7.38 -7.79 -1.06
N LEU A 89 7.48 -8.73 -0.13
CA LEU A 89 7.98 -10.09 -0.38
C LEU A 89 6.85 -11.12 -0.35
N GLY A 90 5.60 -10.65 -0.42
CA GLY A 90 4.41 -11.46 -0.63
C GLY A 90 3.96 -12.28 0.57
N GLN A 91 4.55 -12.06 1.75
CA GLN A 91 4.31 -12.92 2.90
C GLN A 91 2.89 -12.70 3.48
N ASP A 92 2.47 -11.46 3.66
CA ASP A 92 1.12 -11.07 4.04
C ASP A 92 0.11 -11.47 2.98
N TYR A 93 0.47 -11.29 1.71
CA TYR A 93 -0.38 -11.68 0.58
C TYR A 93 -0.66 -13.18 0.61
N SER A 94 0.35 -14.03 0.79
CA SER A 94 0.17 -15.48 0.89
C SER A 94 -0.68 -15.87 2.10
N LEU A 95 -0.49 -15.25 3.26
CA LEU A 95 -1.30 -15.52 4.45
C LEU A 95 -2.77 -15.14 4.24
N LEU A 96 -3.04 -13.97 3.66
CA LEU A 96 -4.40 -13.50 3.42
C LEU A 96 -5.07 -14.27 2.29
N ALA A 97 -4.37 -14.55 1.20
CA ALA A 97 -4.90 -15.33 0.07
C ALA A 97 -5.33 -16.73 0.50
N GLY A 98 -4.59 -17.37 1.43
CA GLY A 98 -4.97 -18.65 2.01
C GLY A 98 -6.19 -18.61 2.94
N GLN A 99 -6.64 -17.41 3.35
CA GLN A 99 -7.81 -17.21 4.19
C GLN A 99 -9.05 -16.79 3.40
N MET A 100 -8.90 -16.14 2.24
CA MET A 100 -10.00 -15.62 1.44
C MET A 100 -10.96 -16.71 0.97
N VAL A 101 -12.27 -16.46 1.07
CA VAL A 101 -13.31 -17.47 0.76
C VAL A 101 -13.51 -17.62 -0.75
N ALA A 102 -13.45 -16.53 -1.50
CA ALA A 102 -13.70 -16.53 -2.93
C ALA A 102 -12.48 -16.05 -3.72
N GLN A 103 -12.23 -16.68 -4.87
CA GLN A 103 -11.17 -16.28 -5.80
C GLN A 103 -11.64 -16.39 -7.26
N ALA A 104 -11.21 -15.44 -8.08
CA ALA A 104 -11.37 -15.49 -9.53
C ALA A 104 -10.24 -14.71 -10.21
N ASN A 105 -9.56 -15.32 -11.19
CA ASN A 105 -8.54 -14.67 -12.02
C ASN A 105 -7.45 -13.91 -11.21
N GLY A 106 -6.95 -14.50 -10.11
CA GLY A 106 -5.93 -13.86 -9.26
C GLY A 106 -6.43 -12.71 -8.39
N THR A 107 -7.75 -12.50 -8.33
CA THR A 107 -8.42 -11.59 -7.40
C THR A 107 -9.09 -12.42 -6.32
N TYR A 108 -8.90 -12.03 -5.07
CA TYR A 108 -9.48 -12.71 -3.90
C TYR A 108 -10.44 -11.77 -3.17
N CYS A 109 -11.52 -12.30 -2.62
CA CYS A 109 -12.51 -11.53 -1.88
C CYS A 109 -13.12 -12.36 -0.75
N GLU A 110 -13.97 -11.71 0.06
CA GLU A 110 -14.68 -12.34 1.18
C GLU A 110 -13.69 -12.83 2.27
N LEU A 111 -12.93 -11.90 2.85
CA LEU A 111 -12.01 -12.17 3.93
C LEU A 111 -12.77 -12.66 5.17
N PRO A 112 -12.37 -13.77 5.82
CA PRO A 112 -12.96 -14.14 7.08
C PRO A 112 -12.73 -13.04 8.12
N ARG A 113 -13.80 -12.68 8.85
CA ARG A 113 -13.80 -11.58 9.83
C ARG A 113 -13.66 -10.19 9.19
N GLU A 114 -14.24 -9.97 8.01
CA GLU A 114 -14.41 -8.64 7.39
C GLU A 114 -14.88 -7.57 8.39
N GLU A 115 -15.88 -7.89 9.21
CA GLU A 115 -16.42 -6.98 10.24
C GLU A 115 -15.34 -6.51 11.23
N ALA A 116 -14.37 -7.35 11.58
CA ALA A 116 -13.31 -6.99 12.51
C ALA A 116 -12.25 -6.08 11.87
N PHE A 117 -11.93 -6.28 10.58
CA PHE A 117 -11.09 -5.34 9.83
C PHE A 117 -11.79 -3.98 9.67
N GLN A 118 -13.07 -4.01 9.29
CA GLN A 118 -13.89 -2.81 9.15
C GLN A 118 -13.98 -2.04 10.48
N ALA A 119 -14.26 -2.73 11.59
CA ALA A 119 -14.30 -2.12 12.92
C ALA A 119 -12.96 -1.49 13.31
N LEU A 120 -11.84 -2.19 13.09
CA LEU A 120 -10.51 -1.64 13.35
C LEU A 120 -10.26 -0.37 12.52
N PHE A 121 -10.54 -0.38 11.21
CA PHE A 121 -10.27 0.77 10.35
C PHE A 121 -11.19 1.96 10.65
N LEU A 122 -12.46 1.72 10.96
CA LEU A 122 -13.38 2.75 11.45
C LEU A 122 -12.89 3.36 12.77
N GLU A 123 -12.45 2.53 13.71
CA GLU A 123 -11.88 2.98 14.98
C GLU A 123 -10.63 3.83 14.76
N LEU A 124 -9.68 3.37 13.93
CA LEU A 124 -8.48 4.13 13.59
C LEU A 124 -8.82 5.48 12.94
N GLN A 125 -9.85 5.55 12.10
CA GLN A 125 -10.24 6.80 11.45
C GLN A 125 -10.91 7.79 12.41
N GLN A 126 -11.73 7.30 13.35
CA GLN A 126 -12.39 8.12 14.35
C GLN A 126 -11.43 8.56 15.46
N ARG A 127 -10.56 7.66 15.90
CA ARG A 127 -9.60 7.87 16.98
C ARG A 127 -8.22 7.35 16.61
N PRO A 128 -7.41 8.21 15.96
CA PRO A 128 -5.97 8.15 15.86
C PRO A 128 -5.20 7.29 16.86
N LEU A 129 -4.84 6.02 16.60
CA LEU A 129 -3.95 5.29 17.52
C LEU A 129 -2.48 5.64 17.26
N SER A 130 -1.61 5.29 18.20
CA SER A 130 -0.16 5.41 17.97
C SER A 130 0.29 4.47 16.86
N SER A 131 1.41 4.81 16.17
CA SER A 131 1.96 3.97 15.09
C SER A 131 2.19 2.52 15.53
N SER A 132 2.76 2.30 16.72
CA SER A 132 3.06 0.96 17.23
C SER A 132 1.79 0.17 17.54
N GLU A 133 0.79 0.81 18.15
CA GLU A 133 -0.45 0.16 18.55
C GLU A 133 -1.29 -0.23 17.33
N ALA A 134 -1.44 0.70 16.37
CA ALA A 134 -2.13 0.42 15.10
C ALA A 134 -1.45 -0.72 14.33
N TYR A 135 -0.10 -0.74 14.28
CA TYR A 135 0.64 -1.83 13.64
C TYR A 135 0.41 -3.17 14.33
N GLN A 136 0.49 -3.23 15.66
CA GLN A 136 0.30 -4.46 16.42
C GLN A 136 -1.11 -5.02 16.25
N ARG A 137 -2.13 -4.16 16.23
CA ARG A 137 -3.51 -4.59 16.00
C ARG A 137 -3.72 -5.10 14.58
N LEU A 138 -3.18 -4.43 13.57
CA LEU A 138 -3.25 -4.90 12.18
C LEU A 138 -2.47 -6.22 11.98
N GLU A 139 -1.29 -6.36 12.58
CA GLU A 139 -0.51 -7.60 12.56
C GLU A 139 -1.29 -8.77 13.15
N ALA A 140 -1.96 -8.58 14.30
CA ALA A 140 -2.79 -9.61 14.92
C ALA A 140 -4.00 -10.01 14.05
N MET A 141 -4.47 -9.12 13.17
CA MET A 141 -5.55 -9.42 12.23
C MET A 141 -5.05 -10.23 11.02
N ILE A 142 -3.91 -9.82 10.44
CA ILE A 142 -3.31 -10.46 9.25
C ILE A 142 -2.70 -11.83 9.60
N ASN A 143 -2.00 -11.93 10.74
CA ASN A 143 -1.30 -13.13 11.19
C ASN A 143 -1.72 -13.52 12.63
N PRO A 144 -2.99 -13.90 12.85
CA PRO A 144 -3.53 -14.14 14.20
C PRO A 144 -2.84 -15.29 14.93
N TYR A 145 -2.36 -16.29 14.20
CA TYR A 145 -1.70 -17.47 14.76
C TYR A 145 -0.19 -17.30 14.90
N ARG A 146 0.34 -16.10 14.60
CA ARG A 146 1.78 -15.83 14.56
C ARG A 146 2.54 -16.89 13.76
N THR A 147 1.93 -17.31 12.64
CA THR A 147 2.54 -18.25 11.71
C THR A 147 3.88 -17.69 11.27
N HIS A 148 4.91 -18.52 11.28
CA HIS A 148 6.20 -18.12 10.77
C HIS A 148 6.05 -17.84 9.27
N TYR A 149 6.46 -16.66 8.83
CA TYR A 149 6.40 -16.34 7.42
C TYR A 149 7.33 -17.26 6.63
N ALA A 150 6.90 -17.66 5.43
CA ALA A 150 7.69 -18.52 4.57
C ALA A 150 9.09 -17.92 4.30
N GLU A 151 10.07 -18.81 4.12
CA GLU A 151 11.43 -18.42 3.76
C GLU A 151 11.43 -17.65 2.44
N ARG A 152 12.21 -16.57 2.43
CA ARG A 152 12.41 -15.68 1.29
C ARG A 152 13.77 -15.96 0.70
N ASP A 153 13.97 -15.72 -0.58
CA ASP A 153 15.33 -15.70 -1.12
C ASP A 153 16.06 -14.51 -0.53
N SER A 154 17.07 -14.79 0.28
CA SER A 154 17.87 -13.77 0.97
C SER A 154 18.50 -12.76 0.00
N ARG A 155 18.73 -13.14 -1.26
CA ARG A 155 19.26 -12.24 -2.29
C ARG A 155 18.21 -11.24 -2.76
N VAL A 156 16.95 -11.65 -2.85
CA VAL A 156 15.85 -10.73 -3.19
C VAL A 156 15.57 -9.79 -2.02
N ASP A 157 15.58 -10.30 -0.79
CA ASP A 157 15.47 -9.47 0.42
C ASP A 157 16.61 -8.44 0.52
N ALA A 158 17.85 -8.85 0.24
CA ALA A 158 19.00 -7.96 0.17
C ALA A 158 18.85 -6.90 -0.94
N ALA A 159 18.38 -7.29 -2.13
CA ALA A 159 18.14 -6.36 -3.23
C ALA A 159 17.04 -5.34 -2.89
N VAL A 160 15.95 -5.78 -2.26
CA VAL A 160 14.88 -4.92 -1.73
C VAL A 160 15.45 -3.93 -0.72
N THR A 161 16.23 -4.39 0.25
CA THR A 161 16.89 -3.55 1.25
C THR A 161 17.83 -2.53 0.62
N LEU A 162 18.63 -2.95 -0.36
CA LEU A 162 19.51 -2.05 -1.09
C LEU A 162 18.73 -0.97 -1.85
N ILE A 163 17.62 -1.31 -2.51
CA ILE A 163 16.75 -0.33 -3.19
C ILE A 163 16.17 0.67 -2.18
N ARG A 164 15.73 0.21 -1.00
CA ARG A 164 15.16 1.07 0.04
C ARG A 164 16.17 2.08 0.57
N ASN A 165 17.41 1.62 0.79
CA ASN A 165 18.48 2.44 1.35
C ASN A 165 19.14 3.38 0.33
N SER A 166 18.90 3.18 -0.97
CA SER A 166 19.54 3.94 -2.07
C SER A 166 18.54 4.74 -2.90
N VAL A 167 17.44 5.20 -2.28
CA VAL A 167 16.28 5.77 -2.98
C VAL A 167 16.63 6.92 -3.93
N GLN A 168 17.64 7.73 -3.59
CA GLN A 168 18.15 8.86 -4.39
C GLN A 168 19.19 8.46 -5.44
N GLU A 169 19.95 7.39 -5.22
CA GLU A 169 21.15 7.05 -6.00
C GLU A 169 20.84 6.42 -7.37
N ASN A 170 19.56 6.11 -7.64
CA ASN A 170 19.14 5.53 -8.92
C ASN A 170 19.96 4.31 -9.37
N LEU A 171 20.44 3.46 -8.44
CA LEU A 171 21.32 2.32 -8.74
C LEU A 171 20.85 1.51 -9.97
N SER A 172 21.77 1.17 -10.87
CA SER A 172 21.45 0.33 -12.03
C SER A 172 21.11 -1.10 -11.58
N VAL A 173 20.41 -1.84 -12.44
CA VAL A 173 20.11 -3.26 -12.16
C VAL A 173 21.40 -4.08 -12.10
N ASP A 174 22.44 -3.71 -12.85
CA ASP A 174 23.77 -4.32 -12.80
C ASP A 174 24.41 -4.19 -11.42
N VAL A 175 24.35 -3.00 -10.81
CA VAL A 175 24.87 -2.76 -9.45
C VAL A 175 24.08 -3.60 -8.43
N LEU A 176 22.75 -3.63 -8.54
CA LEU A 176 21.91 -4.44 -7.65
C LEU A 176 22.25 -5.94 -7.77
N ALA A 177 22.43 -6.44 -9.00
CA ALA A 177 22.73 -7.84 -9.26
C ALA A 177 24.12 -8.22 -8.76
N GLY A 178 25.12 -7.37 -8.99
CA GLY A 178 26.47 -7.54 -8.45
C GLY A 178 26.50 -7.57 -6.91
N ALA A 179 25.74 -6.69 -6.26
CA ALA A 179 25.68 -6.63 -4.80
C ALA A 179 25.10 -7.89 -4.14
N VAL A 180 24.27 -8.65 -4.87
CA VAL A 180 23.64 -9.88 -4.36
C VAL A 180 24.17 -11.16 -5.04
N ASN A 181 25.31 -11.04 -5.74
CA ASN A 181 25.99 -12.14 -6.43
C ASN A 181 25.09 -12.90 -7.43
N LEU A 182 24.31 -12.15 -8.22
CA LEU A 182 23.47 -12.68 -9.29
C LEU A 182 23.83 -12.08 -10.64
N SER A 183 23.53 -12.81 -11.72
CA SER A 183 23.43 -12.18 -13.03
C SER A 183 22.17 -11.31 -13.09
N VAL A 184 22.19 -10.26 -13.91
CA VAL A 184 21.02 -9.39 -14.12
C VAL A 184 19.75 -10.16 -14.50
N PRO A 185 19.76 -11.10 -15.46
CA PRO A 185 18.57 -11.88 -15.79
C PRO A 185 18.05 -12.68 -14.60
N ARG A 186 18.94 -13.27 -13.79
CA ARG A 186 18.53 -14.06 -12.63
C ARG A 186 17.94 -13.21 -11.53
N LEU A 187 18.52 -12.03 -11.26
CA LEU A 187 17.93 -11.08 -10.31
C LEU A 187 16.55 -10.63 -10.78
N VAL A 188 16.39 -10.22 -12.03
CA VAL A 188 15.10 -9.75 -12.58
C VAL A 188 14.03 -10.84 -12.46
N GLN A 189 14.39 -12.08 -12.80
CA GLN A 189 13.48 -13.22 -12.68
C GLN A 189 13.06 -13.45 -11.22
N LEU A 190 14.03 -13.66 -10.32
CA LEU A 190 13.76 -13.95 -8.90
C LEU A 190 12.99 -12.81 -8.22
N PHE A 191 13.35 -11.57 -8.53
CA PHE A 191 12.69 -10.40 -7.98
C PHE A 191 11.22 -10.36 -8.42
N ARG A 192 10.93 -10.61 -9.71
CA ARG A 192 9.55 -10.65 -10.20
C ARG A 192 8.76 -11.81 -9.59
N GLU A 193 9.38 -12.98 -9.41
CA GLU A 193 8.75 -14.16 -8.80
C GLU A 193 8.34 -13.90 -7.33
N GLN A 194 9.14 -13.16 -6.56
CA GLN A 194 8.86 -12.90 -5.13
C GLN A 194 8.14 -11.59 -4.84
N VAL A 195 8.46 -10.52 -5.56
CA VAL A 195 7.87 -9.18 -5.35
C VAL A 195 6.63 -8.96 -6.23
N GLY A 196 6.44 -9.80 -7.26
CA GLY A 196 5.30 -9.72 -8.19
C GLY A 196 5.42 -8.63 -9.27
N VAL A 197 6.28 -7.64 -9.08
CA VAL A 197 6.49 -6.53 -10.04
C VAL A 197 7.96 -6.34 -10.41
N PRO A 198 8.26 -5.71 -11.57
CA PRO A 198 9.63 -5.36 -11.93
C PRO A 198 10.29 -4.41 -10.91
N ILE A 199 11.62 -4.50 -10.77
CA ILE A 199 12.46 -3.66 -9.89
C ILE A 199 12.13 -2.17 -10.03
N ARG A 200 11.99 -1.68 -11.26
CA ARG A 200 11.66 -0.26 -11.53
C ARG A 200 10.34 0.15 -10.87
N ARG A 201 9.32 -0.69 -10.95
CA ARG A 201 7.98 -0.42 -10.40
C ARG A 201 8.02 -0.46 -8.88
N TYR A 202 8.73 -1.43 -8.29
CA TYR A 202 8.96 -1.46 -6.85
C TYR A 202 9.72 -0.22 -6.35
N ARG A 203 10.76 0.23 -7.08
CA ARG A 203 11.47 1.47 -6.75
C ARG A 203 10.52 2.67 -6.77
N GLN A 204 9.69 2.81 -7.81
CA GLN A 204 8.68 3.87 -7.90
C GLN A 204 7.72 3.86 -6.70
N TRP A 205 7.24 2.68 -6.28
CA TRP A 205 6.45 2.52 -5.07
C TRP A 205 7.17 3.01 -3.82
N HIS A 206 8.41 2.55 -3.61
CA HIS A 206 9.21 2.98 -2.47
C HIS A 206 9.45 4.50 -2.47
N ARG A 207 9.60 5.12 -3.64
CA ARG A 207 9.69 6.58 -3.72
C ARG A 207 8.41 7.27 -3.25
N LEU A 208 7.24 6.76 -3.59
CA LEU A 208 5.97 7.31 -3.07
C LEU A 208 5.92 7.22 -1.54
N TYR A 209 6.37 6.09 -0.97
CA TYR A 209 6.49 5.93 0.48
C TYR A 209 7.42 6.99 1.09
N VAL A 210 8.63 7.15 0.56
CA VAL A 210 9.59 8.17 1.05
C VAL A 210 9.07 9.59 0.86
N THR A 211 8.37 9.89 -0.23
CA THR A 211 7.69 11.18 -0.42
C THR A 211 6.67 11.44 0.70
N ALA A 212 5.85 10.44 1.05
CA ALA A 212 4.88 10.57 2.14
C ALA A 212 5.56 10.74 3.52
N GLU A 213 6.67 10.04 3.78
CA GLU A 213 7.48 10.24 5.00
C GLU A 213 8.04 11.68 5.06
N ASN A 214 8.57 12.18 3.95
CA ASN A 214 9.14 13.52 3.86
C ASN A 214 8.08 14.62 4.07
N ILE A 215 6.87 14.43 3.53
CA ILE A 215 5.73 15.33 3.79
C ILE A 215 5.35 15.31 5.27
N ALA A 216 5.33 14.13 5.92
CA ALA A 216 5.10 14.03 7.35
C ALA A 216 6.20 14.76 8.18
N GLY A 217 7.41 14.86 7.63
CA GLY A 217 8.53 15.65 8.17
C GLY A 217 8.43 17.15 7.88
N GLY A 218 7.38 17.63 7.23
CA GLY A 218 7.12 19.06 6.96
C GLY A 218 7.66 19.57 5.63
N GLN A 219 8.17 18.71 4.75
CA GLN A 219 8.59 19.12 3.40
C GLN A 219 7.37 19.45 2.52
N SER A 220 7.56 20.36 1.56
CA SER A 220 6.56 20.61 0.52
C SER A 220 6.40 19.37 -0.37
N LEU A 221 5.25 19.21 -1.02
CA LEU A 221 5.00 18.08 -1.94
C LEU A 221 6.09 17.96 -3.03
N THR A 222 6.52 19.10 -3.57
CA THR A 222 7.55 19.16 -4.62
C THR A 222 8.92 18.74 -4.06
N ASP A 223 9.35 19.32 -2.94
CA ASP A 223 10.64 19.00 -2.34
C ASP A 223 10.70 17.54 -1.86
N ALA A 224 9.60 17.04 -1.30
CA ALA A 224 9.47 15.66 -0.88
C ALA A 224 9.55 14.67 -2.06
N ALA A 225 8.97 15.02 -3.21
CA ALA A 225 9.04 14.20 -4.43
C ALA A 225 10.47 14.19 -5.03
N ILE A 226 11.09 15.38 -5.14
CA ILE A 226 12.48 15.50 -5.62
C ILE A 226 13.44 14.78 -4.66
N GLY A 227 13.28 14.98 -3.36
CA GLY A 227 14.06 14.32 -2.31
C GLY A 227 13.87 12.81 -2.27
N ALA A 228 12.74 12.28 -2.74
CA ALA A 228 12.52 10.85 -2.93
C ALA A 228 13.12 10.32 -4.25
N GLY A 229 13.71 11.17 -5.09
CA GLY A 229 14.36 10.79 -6.35
C GLY A 229 13.43 10.77 -7.57
N PHE A 230 12.26 11.40 -7.53
CA PHE A 230 11.52 11.71 -8.76
C PHE A 230 12.25 12.80 -9.55
N THR A 231 12.19 12.70 -10.88
CA THR A 231 12.84 13.65 -11.79
C THR A 231 12.15 15.01 -11.78
N ASP A 232 10.83 15.00 -11.63
CA ASP A 232 9.97 16.18 -11.69
C ASP A 232 8.57 15.84 -11.15
N SER A 233 7.75 16.88 -10.96
CA SER A 233 6.38 16.75 -10.44
C SER A 233 5.43 15.99 -11.38
N ALA A 234 5.68 15.97 -12.69
CA ALA A 234 4.82 15.27 -13.65
C ALA A 234 5.03 13.75 -13.55
N HIS A 235 6.29 13.30 -13.49
CA HIS A 235 6.64 11.91 -13.25
C HIS A 235 6.14 11.43 -11.89
N PHE A 236 6.28 12.24 -10.84
CA PHE A 236 5.70 11.95 -9.53
C PHE A 236 4.18 11.80 -9.61
N SER A 237 3.48 12.81 -10.14
CA SER A 237 2.01 12.82 -10.20
C SER A 237 1.44 11.67 -11.03
N HIS A 238 2.10 11.32 -12.15
CA HIS A 238 1.72 10.18 -12.97
C HIS A 238 1.88 8.87 -12.20
N THR A 239 3.04 8.68 -11.55
CA THR A 239 3.34 7.47 -10.76
C THR A 239 2.35 7.32 -9.59
N PHE A 240 2.08 8.42 -8.88
CA PHE A 240 1.13 8.48 -7.78
C PHE A 240 -0.27 8.08 -8.23
N ARG A 241 -0.75 8.68 -9.33
CA ARG A 241 -2.06 8.35 -9.90
C ARG A 241 -2.15 6.91 -10.38
N THR A 242 -1.11 6.38 -11.02
CA THR A 242 -1.13 4.98 -11.49
C THR A 242 -1.17 3.99 -10.34
N ILE A 243 -0.40 4.21 -9.28
CA ILE A 243 -0.30 3.24 -8.17
C ILE A 243 -1.46 3.36 -7.18
N LEU A 244 -1.92 4.58 -6.88
CA LEU A 244 -2.91 4.87 -5.83
C LEU A 244 -4.30 5.23 -6.38
N GLY A 245 -4.42 5.52 -7.68
CA GLY A 245 -5.67 5.85 -8.35
C GLY A 245 -6.18 7.26 -8.21
N VAL A 246 -5.55 8.07 -7.35
CA VAL A 246 -5.90 9.48 -7.10
C VAL A 246 -4.71 10.40 -7.38
N ARG A 247 -4.93 11.71 -7.48
CA ARG A 247 -3.85 12.67 -7.67
C ARG A 247 -3.24 13.04 -6.32
N PRO A 248 -1.95 13.46 -6.29
CA PRO A 248 -1.35 13.97 -5.05
C PRO A 248 -2.13 15.13 -4.42
N SER A 249 -2.70 16.01 -5.24
CA SER A 249 -3.54 17.13 -4.78
C SER A 249 -4.79 16.68 -4.04
N ASP A 250 -5.32 15.50 -4.35
CA ASP A 250 -6.56 15.02 -3.75
C ASP A 250 -6.32 14.58 -2.28
N ILE A 251 -5.06 14.27 -1.93
CA ILE A 251 -4.66 13.85 -0.58
C ILE A 251 -3.94 14.99 0.17
N PHE A 252 -3.06 15.72 -0.49
CA PHE A 252 -2.11 16.65 0.15
C PHE A 252 -2.40 18.14 -0.10
N ALA A 253 -3.55 18.52 -0.67
CA ALA A 253 -3.83 19.93 -0.98
C ALA A 253 -3.95 20.81 0.27
N ALA A 254 -4.48 20.28 1.37
CA ALA A 254 -4.61 21.01 2.63
C ALA A 254 -4.02 20.22 3.81
N PRO A 255 -3.33 20.87 4.77
CA PRO A 255 -2.75 20.20 5.94
C PRO A 255 -3.78 19.41 6.76
N ASP A 256 -5.03 19.88 6.81
CA ASP A 256 -6.10 19.26 7.61
C ASP A 256 -6.80 18.10 6.88
N GLN A 257 -6.57 17.91 5.58
CA GLN A 257 -7.16 16.80 4.82
C GLN A 257 -6.49 15.47 5.12
N VAL A 258 -5.19 15.49 5.45
CA VAL A 258 -4.40 14.29 5.63
C VAL A 258 -3.65 14.28 6.95
N ARG A 259 -3.84 13.19 7.69
CA ARG A 259 -3.05 12.89 8.87
C ARG A 259 -2.10 11.75 8.57
N ILE A 260 -0.79 11.98 8.67
CA ILE A 260 0.24 10.97 8.45
C ILE A 260 0.85 10.57 9.80
N ILE A 261 0.89 9.27 10.08
CA ILE A 261 1.44 8.69 11.30
C ILE A 261 2.57 7.74 10.89
N ILE A 262 3.81 8.13 11.21
CA ILE A 262 5.02 7.37 10.90
C ILE A 262 5.48 6.53 12.09
N ALA A 263 6.11 5.39 11.83
CA ALA A 263 6.86 4.69 12.87
C ALA A 263 8.02 5.57 13.37
N LYS A 264 8.25 5.62 14.69
CA LYS A 264 9.49 6.20 15.20
C LYS A 264 10.65 5.34 14.70
N ARG A 265 11.57 5.90 13.92
CA ARG A 265 12.86 5.26 13.64
C ARG A 265 13.51 4.99 14.99
N GLN A 266 13.76 3.73 15.33
CA GLN A 266 14.63 3.41 16.45
C GLN A 266 16.02 3.91 16.04
N GLY A 267 16.53 4.90 16.79
CA GLY A 267 17.88 5.42 16.63
C GLY A 267 18.92 4.44 17.16
#